data_AF-A0A3Q9L0C4-F1
#
_entry.id   AF-A0A3Q9L0C4-F1
#
_cell.length_a   1.000
_cell.length_b   1.000
_cell.length_c   1.000
_cell.angle_alpha   90.00
_cell.angle_beta   90.00
_cell.angle_gamma   90.00
#
_symmetry.space_group_name_H-M   'P 1'
#
loop_
_entity.id
_entity.type
_entity.pdbx_description
1 polymer ?
#
loop_
_entity_poly.entity_id
_entity_poly.type
_entity_poly.pdbx_seq_one_letter_code
_entity_poly.pdbx_strand_id
1 'polypeptide(L)'
;MDLMWVRQHVRQAAAQLGFGLVAQTKLVTAASELARNTLVHGGGGRMESAPAGQGRAQGLRLSFHDEGPGIPDLERALTDGYTSGDGLGMGLGGARRLVHEFDIDSAPGRGTTVTVVCWAAAPPRPREEI
;
A
#
# COMPACT_ATOMS: atom_id res chain seq x y z
N MET A 1 13.43 6.71 -1.91
CA MET A 1 12.24 7.42 -1.40
C MET A 1 12.42 7.76 0.08
N ASP A 2 11.82 8.84 0.60
CA ASP A 2 11.91 9.25 2.01
C ASP A 2 10.56 9.07 2.74
N LEU A 3 10.57 8.55 3.98
CA LEU A 3 9.34 8.24 4.72
C LEU A 3 8.55 9.49 5.14
N MET A 4 9.22 10.61 5.44
CA MET A 4 8.51 11.85 5.77
C MET A 4 7.79 12.39 4.52
N TRP A 5 8.48 12.38 3.38
CA TRP A 5 7.90 12.75 2.10
C TRP A 5 6.69 11.87 1.75
N VAL A 6 6.79 10.54 1.88
CA VAL A 6 5.67 9.62 1.62
C VAL A 6 4.43 9.99 2.43
N ARG A 7 4.59 10.20 3.75
CA ARG A 7 3.46 10.56 4.62
C ARG A 7 2.82 11.88 4.20
N GLN A 8 3.63 12.88 3.90
CA GLN A 8 3.13 14.19 3.49
C GLN A 8 2.40 14.12 2.14
N HIS A 9 3.02 13.48 1.15
CA HIS A 9 2.49 13.31 -0.20
C HIS A 9 1.16 12.55 -0.19
N VAL A 10 1.11 11.40 0.48
CA VAL A 10 -0.10 10.57 0.56
C VAL A 10 -1.22 11.31 1.28
N ARG A 11 -0.92 12.02 2.38
CA ARG A 11 -1.91 12.84 3.10
C ARG A 11 -2.49 13.93 2.21
N GLN A 12 -1.64 14.65 1.47
CA GLN A 12 -2.07 15.72 0.57
C GLN A 12 -2.92 15.18 -0.59
N ALA A 13 -2.48 14.10 -1.24
CA ALA A 13 -3.22 13.48 -2.33
C ALA A 13 -4.59 12.96 -1.87
N ALA A 14 -4.65 12.28 -0.71
CA ALA A 14 -5.90 11.80 -0.15
C ALA A 14 -6.86 12.95 0.23
N ALA A 15 -6.35 14.03 0.81
CA ALA A 15 -7.16 15.21 1.11
C ALA A 15 -7.74 15.88 -0.15
N GLN A 16 -6.94 15.99 -1.22
CA GLN A 16 -7.38 16.52 -2.51
C GLN A 16 -8.48 15.67 -3.17
N LEU A 17 -8.48 14.36 -2.91
CA LEU A 17 -9.48 13.40 -3.40
C LEU A 17 -10.68 13.27 -2.45
N GLY A 18 -10.81 14.13 -1.43
CA GLY A 18 -11.97 14.18 -0.56
C GLY A 18 -12.05 13.09 0.51
N PHE A 19 -10.93 12.43 0.85
CA PHE A 19 -10.91 11.40 1.89
C PHE A 19 -11.20 12.04 3.27
N GLY A 20 -12.06 11.39 4.06
CA GLY A 20 -12.24 11.77 5.47
C GLY A 20 -10.98 11.48 6.31
N LEU A 21 -10.83 12.18 7.44
CA LEU A 21 -9.64 12.11 8.30
C LEU A 21 -9.26 10.68 8.71
N VAL A 22 -10.25 9.86 9.07
CA VAL A 22 -10.00 8.45 9.45
C VAL A 22 -9.40 7.66 8.28
N ALA A 23 -9.93 7.84 7.06
CA ALA A 23 -9.42 7.17 5.87
C ALA A 23 -8.01 7.67 5.50
N GLN A 24 -7.74 8.98 5.65
CA GLN A 24 -6.39 9.53 5.47
C GLN A 24 -5.39 8.89 6.43
N THR A 25 -5.73 8.79 7.73
CA THR A 25 -4.85 8.16 8.73
C THR A 25 -4.57 6.70 8.37
N LYS A 26 -5.59 5.92 8.02
CA LYS A 26 -5.41 4.52 7.59
C LYS A 26 -4.47 4.40 6.40
N LEU A 27 -4.67 5.23 5.37
CA LEU A 27 -3.88 5.20 4.15
C LEU A 27 -2.42 5.64 4.39
N VAL A 28 -2.20 6.68 5.19
CA VAL A 28 -0.85 7.13 5.58
C VAL A 28 -0.10 6.06 6.37
N THR A 29 -0.80 5.38 7.28
CA THR A 29 -0.24 4.26 8.04
C THR A 29 0.14 3.10 7.12
N ALA A 30 -0.75 2.66 6.23
CA ALA A 30 -0.45 1.62 5.25
C ALA A 30 0.74 1.99 4.35
N ALA A 31 0.74 3.20 3.81
CA ALA A 31 1.82 3.70 2.97
C ALA A 31 3.17 3.76 3.70
N SER A 32 3.17 4.10 4.99
CA SER A 32 4.39 4.13 5.80
C SER A 32 4.99 2.74 6.01
N GLU A 33 4.15 1.74 6.26
CA GLU A 33 4.59 0.35 6.40
C GLU A 33 5.09 -0.21 5.07
N LEU A 34 4.40 0.03 3.95
CA LEU A 34 4.84 -0.41 2.62
C LEU A 34 6.14 0.27 2.17
N ALA A 35 6.26 1.58 2.39
CA ALA A 35 7.51 2.31 2.14
C ALA A 35 8.67 1.77 2.98
N ARG A 36 8.42 1.44 4.26
CA ARG A 36 9.44 0.82 5.12
C ARG A 36 9.86 -0.54 4.58
N ASN A 37 8.91 -1.39 4.19
CA ASN A 37 9.24 -2.71 3.64
C ASN A 37 10.08 -2.59 2.36
N THR A 38 9.71 -1.67 1.47
CA THR A 38 10.46 -1.35 0.25
C THR A 38 11.90 -0.93 0.56
N LEU A 39 12.10 -0.07 1.57
CA LEU A 39 13.43 0.41 1.96
C LEU A 39 14.26 -0.64 2.70
N VAL A 40 13.67 -1.32 3.69
CA VAL A 40 14.38 -2.22 4.61
C VAL A 40 14.60 -3.59 4.00
N HIS A 41 13.59 -4.16 3.33
CA HIS A 41 13.69 -5.50 2.73
C HIS A 41 14.06 -5.44 1.25
N GLY A 42 13.58 -4.42 0.53
CA GLY A 42 13.89 -4.22 -0.88
C GLY A 42 15.26 -3.60 -1.15
N GLY A 43 15.94 -3.06 -0.13
CA GLY A 43 17.21 -2.36 -0.28
C GLY A 43 17.08 -0.97 -0.91
N GLY A 44 15.87 -0.44 -1.02
CA GLY A 44 15.56 0.78 -1.74
C GLY A 44 14.40 0.57 -2.71
N GLY A 45 13.93 1.67 -3.31
CA GLY A 45 12.83 1.60 -4.25
C GLY A 45 12.12 2.93 -4.46
N ARG A 46 10.99 2.85 -5.16
CA ARG A 46 10.16 3.99 -5.52
C ARG A 46 8.70 3.76 -5.16
N MET A 47 7.99 4.88 -4.98
CA MET A 47 6.55 4.91 -4.83
C MET A 47 5.95 5.68 -6.00
N GLU A 48 4.86 5.15 -6.54
CA GLU A 48 4.01 5.81 -7.52
C GLU A 48 2.63 6.03 -6.89
N SER A 49 1.99 7.14 -7.23
CA SER A 49 0.63 7.45 -6.76
C SER A 49 -0.21 7.96 -7.92
N ALA A 50 -1.42 7.44 -8.06
CA ALA A 50 -2.35 7.88 -9.10
C ALA A 50 -3.78 7.92 -8.55
N PRO A 51 -4.60 8.91 -8.95
CA PRO A 51 -6.04 8.83 -8.72
C PRO A 51 -6.62 7.53 -9.29
N ALA A 52 -7.50 6.89 -8.54
CA ALA A 52 -8.32 5.78 -8.98
C ALA A 52 -9.76 6.29 -9.13
N GLY A 53 -10.40 6.00 -10.27
CA GLY A 53 -11.77 6.41 -10.55
C GLY A 53 -12.59 5.23 -11.07
N GLN A 54 -13.74 4.97 -10.47
CA GLN A 54 -14.70 4.00 -10.96
C GLN A 54 -16.11 4.58 -10.87
N GLY A 55 -16.60 5.10 -12.00
CA GLY A 55 -17.85 5.85 -12.05
C GLY A 55 -17.77 7.11 -11.19
N ARG A 56 -18.59 7.20 -10.14
CA ARG A 56 -18.60 8.32 -9.18
C ARG A 56 -17.64 8.12 -8.01
N ALA A 57 -17.06 6.93 -7.85
CA ALA A 57 -16.11 6.66 -6.77
C ALA A 57 -14.75 7.27 -7.11
N GLN A 58 -14.21 8.04 -6.16
CA GLN A 58 -12.84 8.54 -6.19
C GLN A 58 -11.99 7.78 -5.18
N GLY A 59 -10.77 7.46 -5.57
CA GLY A 59 -9.81 6.73 -4.77
C GLY A 59 -8.37 7.14 -5.09
N LEU A 60 -7.44 6.59 -4.32
CA LEU A 60 -6.02 6.78 -4.49
C LEU A 60 -5.38 5.40 -4.60
N ARG A 61 -4.68 5.16 -5.71
CA ARG A 61 -3.81 4.01 -5.91
C ARG A 61 -2.38 4.39 -5.54
N LEU A 62 -1.73 3.54 -4.75
CA LEU A 62 -0.31 3.64 -4.44
C LEU A 62 0.36 2.34 -4.86
N SER A 63 1.51 2.45 -5.52
CA SER A 63 2.35 1.31 -5.88
C SER A 63 3.76 1.52 -5.36
N PHE A 64 4.29 0.49 -4.70
CA PHE A 64 5.63 0.48 -4.12
C PHE A 64 6.44 -0.59 -4.83
N HIS A 65 7.61 -0.21 -5.35
CA HIS A 65 8.45 -1.09 -6.15
C HIS A 65 9.87 -1.12 -5.58
N ASP A 66 10.39 -2.32 -5.37
CA ASP A 66 11.80 -2.59 -5.12
C ASP A 66 12.36 -3.65 -6.08
N GLU A 67 13.68 -3.70 -6.17
CA GLU A 67 14.45 -4.68 -6.94
C GLU A 67 15.23 -5.61 -6.01
N GLY A 68 14.72 -5.79 -4.78
CA GLY A 68 15.38 -6.56 -3.74
C GLY A 68 15.31 -8.08 -3.94
N PRO A 69 15.57 -8.87 -2.89
CA PRO A 69 15.57 -10.32 -2.97
C PRO A 69 14.19 -10.94 -3.23
N GLY A 70 13.11 -10.15 -3.14
CA GLY A 70 11.74 -10.66 -3.22
C GLY A 70 11.32 -11.48 -1.99
N ILE A 71 10.09 -11.97 -2.02
CA ILE A 71 9.45 -12.72 -0.94
C ILE A 71 9.29 -14.19 -1.39
N PRO A 72 9.97 -15.15 -0.73
CA PRO A 72 9.90 -16.56 -1.13
C PRO A 72 8.56 -17.25 -0.85
N ASP A 73 7.90 -16.85 0.24
CA ASP A 73 6.63 -17.42 0.68
C ASP A 73 5.66 -16.28 0.99
N LEU A 74 4.88 -15.91 -0.03
CA LEU A 74 3.92 -14.79 0.03
C LEU A 74 2.79 -15.07 1.03
N GLU A 75 2.28 -16.31 1.06
CA GLU A 75 1.20 -16.71 1.99
C GLU A 75 1.64 -16.49 3.44
N ARG A 76 2.85 -16.93 3.77
CA ARG A 76 3.43 -16.71 5.10
C ARG A 76 3.66 -15.23 5.40
N ALA A 77 4.13 -14.45 4.43
CA ALA A 77 4.38 -13.02 4.61
C ALA A 77 3.09 -12.19 4.82
N LEU A 78 1.97 -12.68 4.30
CA LEU A 78 0.64 -12.08 4.47
C LEU A 78 -0.08 -12.59 5.73
N THR A 79 0.45 -13.61 6.39
CA THR A 79 -0.12 -14.16 7.63
C THR A 79 0.07 -13.21 8.81
N ASP A 80 -0.98 -13.06 9.62
CA ASP A 80 -0.99 -12.17 10.78
C ASP A 80 0.06 -12.54 11.83
N GLY A 81 0.78 -11.53 12.32
CA GLY A 81 1.85 -11.70 13.30
C GLY A 81 3.24 -11.96 12.71
N TYR A 82 3.37 -12.14 11.39
CA TYR A 82 4.67 -12.08 10.73
C TYR A 82 5.17 -10.63 10.73
N THR A 83 5.92 -10.29 11.78
CA THR A 83 6.56 -8.99 11.92
C THR A 83 8.03 -9.11 11.54
N SER A 84 8.48 -8.24 10.66
CA SER A 84 9.86 -8.25 10.16
C SER A 84 10.83 -7.38 10.99
N GLY A 85 10.40 -6.88 12.17
CA GLY A 85 11.16 -5.96 13.05
C GLY A 85 10.79 -4.46 12.93
N ASP A 86 11.32 -3.63 13.85
CA ASP A 86 11.37 -2.14 14.00
C ASP A 86 10.37 -1.20 13.26
N GLY A 87 9.15 -1.66 12.97
CA GLY A 87 8.02 -0.86 12.47
C GLY A 87 6.88 -0.71 13.50
N LEU A 88 5.68 -0.29 13.08
CA LEU A 88 4.49 -0.25 13.95
C LEU A 88 3.98 -1.65 14.34
N GLY A 89 4.76 -2.70 14.09
CA GLY A 89 4.41 -4.10 14.36
C GLY A 89 3.30 -4.66 13.47
N MET A 90 2.98 -3.99 12.36
CA MET A 90 1.84 -4.35 11.51
C MET A 90 2.22 -5.21 10.30
N GLY A 91 3.40 -4.99 9.69
CA GLY A 91 3.87 -5.76 8.54
C GLY A 91 2.95 -5.64 7.30
N LEU A 92 3.17 -6.51 6.32
CA LEU A 92 2.35 -6.55 5.08
C LEU A 92 0.88 -6.87 5.37
N GLY A 93 0.60 -7.82 6.27
CA GLY A 93 -0.77 -8.17 6.67
C GLY A 93 -1.53 -7.00 7.29
N GLY A 94 -0.87 -6.20 8.14
CA GLY A 94 -1.48 -5.00 8.72
C GLY A 94 -1.74 -3.90 7.70
N ALA A 95 -0.82 -3.67 6.76
CA ALA A 95 -1.07 -2.75 5.65
C ALA A 95 -2.29 -3.19 4.80
N ARG A 96 -2.41 -4.50 4.52
CA ARG A 96 -3.55 -5.08 3.79
C ARG A 96 -4.90 -4.80 4.46
N ARG A 97 -4.98 -4.82 5.79
CA ARG A 97 -6.22 -4.52 6.54
C ARG A 97 -6.65 -3.06 6.50
N LEU A 98 -5.74 -2.15 6.19
CA LEU A 98 -6.00 -0.71 6.20
C LEU A 98 -6.50 -0.18 4.86
N VAL A 99 -6.43 -1.00 3.81
CA VAL A 99 -6.77 -0.64 2.43
C VAL A 99 -7.97 -1.43 1.93
N HIS A 100 -8.56 -0.99 0.82
CA HIS A 100 -9.73 -1.66 0.24
C HIS A 100 -9.34 -2.73 -0.76
N GLU A 101 -8.30 -2.46 -1.56
CA GLU A 101 -7.71 -3.41 -2.49
C GLU A 101 -6.21 -3.49 -2.22
N PHE A 102 -5.67 -4.69 -2.31
CA PHE A 102 -4.28 -5.00 -2.06
C PHE A 102 -3.84 -6.09 -3.03
N ASP A 103 -2.77 -5.82 -3.76
CA ASP A 103 -2.13 -6.73 -4.69
C ASP A 103 -0.63 -6.74 -4.44
N ILE A 104 -0.01 -7.91 -4.59
CA ILE A 104 1.42 -8.10 -4.40
C ILE A 104 1.98 -9.06 -5.44
N ASP A 105 2.97 -8.59 -6.19
CA ASP A 105 3.79 -9.39 -7.10
C ASP A 105 5.21 -9.46 -6.53
N SER A 106 5.67 -10.66 -6.22
CA SER A 106 7.01 -10.88 -5.68
C SER A 106 7.46 -12.30 -6.01
N ALA A 107 8.75 -12.44 -6.31
CA ALA A 107 9.38 -13.74 -6.43
C ALA A 107 10.85 -13.64 -6.03
N PRO A 108 11.46 -14.75 -5.54
CA PRO A 108 12.89 -14.78 -5.24
C PRO A 108 13.76 -14.23 -6.38
N GLY A 109 14.55 -13.20 -6.08
CA GLY A 109 15.46 -12.53 -7.02
C GLY A 109 14.80 -11.59 -8.02
N ARG A 110 13.49 -11.31 -7.92
CA ARG A 110 12.75 -10.42 -8.84
C ARG A 110 12.27 -9.10 -8.22
N GLY A 111 12.60 -8.86 -6.94
CA GLY A 111 12.06 -7.73 -6.18
C GLY A 111 10.60 -7.93 -5.78
N THR A 112 9.99 -6.86 -5.29
CA THR A 112 8.59 -6.84 -4.85
C THR A 112 7.88 -5.60 -5.39
N THR A 113 6.66 -5.79 -5.87
CA THR A 113 5.71 -4.72 -6.16
C THR A 113 4.48 -4.92 -5.30
N VAL A 114 4.11 -3.91 -4.51
CA VAL A 114 2.85 -3.89 -3.77
C VAL A 114 1.98 -2.74 -4.28
N THR A 115 0.77 -3.06 -4.72
CA THR A 115 -0.22 -2.06 -5.14
C THR A 115 -1.41 -2.07 -4.19
N VAL A 116 -1.81 -0.88 -3.74
CA VAL A 116 -2.99 -0.71 -2.89
C VAL A 116 -3.92 0.34 -3.45
N VAL A 117 -5.22 0.14 -3.26
CA VAL A 117 -6.25 1.16 -3.56
C VAL A 117 -7.07 1.44 -2.32
N CYS A 118 -7.28 2.72 -2.04
CA CYS A 118 -8.30 3.16 -1.12
C CYS A 118 -9.31 4.07 -1.80
N TRP A 119 -10.56 4.01 -1.35
CA TRP A 119 -11.65 4.83 -1.83
C TRP A 119 -12.01 5.89 -0.79
N ALA A 120 -12.34 7.12 -1.24
CA ALA A 120 -12.73 8.23 -0.39
C ALA A 120 -14.09 8.00 0.29
N ALA A 121 -14.94 7.20 -0.36
CA ALA A 121 -16.24 6.74 0.11
C ALA A 121 -16.32 5.20 -0.02
N ALA A 122 -17.52 4.64 0.02
CA ALA A 122 -17.71 3.20 -0.20
C ALA A 122 -17.05 2.75 -1.51
N PRO A 123 -16.34 1.60 -1.51
CA PRO A 123 -15.73 1.07 -2.72
C PRO A 123 -16.80 0.83 -3.79
N PRO A 124 -16.46 1.02 -5.07
CA PRO A 124 -17.36 0.71 -6.15
C PRO A 124 -17.66 -0.79 -6.14
N ARG A 125 -18.89 -1.18 -6.54
CA ARG A 125 -19.19 -2.61 -6.72
C ARG A 125 -18.29 -3.14 -7.85
N PRO A 126 -17.75 -4.36 -7.72
CA PRO A 126 -17.09 -5.04 -8.84
C PRO A 126 -18.03 -5.01 -10.05
N ARG A 127 -17.49 -4.75 -11.24
CA ARG A 127 -18.28 -5.03 -12.45
C ARG A 127 -18.44 -6.54 -12.49
N GLU A 128 -19.67 -7.02 -12.34
CA GLU A 128 -20.00 -8.40 -12.73
C GLU A 128 -19.72 -8.46 -14.24
N GLU A 129 -18.67 -9.19 -14.63
CA GLU A 129 -18.45 -9.54 -16.03
C GLU A 129 -19.61 -10.45 -16.45
N ILE A 130 -20.39 -9.98 -17.43
CA ILE A 130 -21.50 -10.73 -18.06
C ILE A 130 -20.94 -11.63 -19.15
#